data_AF-A0A137Q768-F1
#
_entry.id   AF-A0A137Q768-F1
#
_cell.length_a   1.000
_cell.length_b   1.000
_cell.length_c   1.000
_cell.angle_alpha   90.00
_cell.angle_beta   90.00
_cell.angle_gamma   90.00
#
_symmetry.space_group_name_H-M   'P 1'
#
loop_
_entity.id
_entity.type
_entity.pdbx_description
1 polymer ?
#
loop_
_entity_poly.entity_id
_entity_poly.type
_entity_poly.pdbx_seq_one_letter_code
_entity_poly.pdbx_strand_id
1 'polypeptide(L)'
;FFADTSLPNKLDLGLRVNRLGRSSVELEAGVFIHGSLNELPVAVGIRTCVFVGKESKKGIDIPKETREALEKLYKPWTDDVPPLMKP
;
A
#
# COMPACT_ATOMS: atom_id res chain seq x y z
N PHE A 1 -10.75 -7.77 -4.18
CA PHE A 1 -10.96 -9.08 -3.51
C PHE A 1 -10.98 -10.12 -4.61
N PHE A 2 -10.26 -11.22 -4.45
CA PHE A 2 -10.04 -12.21 -5.51
C PHE A 2 -10.33 -13.65 -5.08
N ALA A 3 -10.07 -13.99 -3.81
CA ALA A 3 -10.35 -15.31 -3.26
C ALA A 3 -10.62 -15.24 -1.76
N ASP A 4 -11.43 -16.19 -1.27
CA ASP A 4 -11.69 -16.37 0.15
C ASP A 4 -10.48 -16.96 0.89
N THR A 5 -10.43 -16.71 2.18
CA THR A 5 -9.53 -17.39 3.13
C THR A 5 -10.30 -17.66 4.42
N SER A 6 -9.90 -18.69 5.14
CA SER A 6 -10.54 -19.11 6.38
C SER A 6 -9.56 -19.09 7.55
N LEU A 7 -10.09 -18.98 8.76
CA LEU A 7 -9.30 -19.29 9.96
C LEU A 7 -8.92 -20.78 9.93
N PRO A 8 -7.72 -21.17 10.42
CA PRO A 8 -6.71 -20.35 11.08
C PRO A 8 -5.58 -19.87 10.15
N ASN A 9 -5.85 -19.67 8.86
CA ASN A 9 -4.80 -19.26 7.91
C ASN A 9 -4.12 -17.97 8.37
N LYS A 10 -2.79 -17.98 8.35
CA LYS A 10 -1.99 -16.76 8.55
C LYS A 10 -1.90 -16.02 7.22
N LEU A 11 -1.89 -14.70 7.30
CA LEU A 11 -1.81 -13.82 6.15
C LEU A 11 -0.55 -12.98 6.21
N ASP A 12 0.10 -12.82 5.07
CA ASP A 12 1.19 -11.86 4.86
C ASP A 12 0.65 -10.64 4.13
N LEU A 13 1.11 -9.45 4.53
CA LEU A 13 0.74 -8.19 3.89
C LEU A 13 1.94 -7.59 3.17
N GLY A 14 1.85 -7.46 1.85
CA GLY A 14 2.77 -6.66 1.05
C GLY A 14 2.29 -5.22 1.00
N LEU A 15 3.15 -4.26 1.32
CA LEU A 15 2.83 -2.83 1.27
C LEU A 15 3.66 -2.11 0.20
N ARG A 16 3.00 -1.22 -0.55
CA ARG A 16 3.63 -0.42 -1.59
C ARG A 16 3.12 1.03 -1.57
N VAL A 17 3.97 1.97 -1.97
CA VAL A 17 3.55 3.35 -2.26
C VAL A 17 3.40 3.50 -3.78
N ASN A 18 2.18 3.79 -4.22
CA ASN A 18 1.84 4.02 -5.63
C ASN A 18 2.06 5.48 -6.04
N ARG A 19 1.79 6.42 -5.12
CA ARG A 19 1.95 7.86 -5.34
C ARG A 19 2.44 8.52 -4.06
N LEU A 20 3.53 9.29 -4.17
CA LEU A 20 4.09 10.07 -3.07
C LEU A 20 4.01 11.56 -3.42
N GLY A 21 2.98 12.23 -2.89
CA GLY A 21 2.76 13.66 -3.08
C GLY A 21 3.50 14.51 -2.06
N ARG A 22 3.20 15.82 -2.05
CA ARG A 22 3.76 16.78 -1.08
C ARG A 22 3.27 16.54 0.35
N SER A 23 1.95 16.38 0.51
CA SER A 23 1.23 16.24 1.79
C SER A 23 0.36 14.99 1.85
N SER A 24 0.50 14.08 0.89
CA SER A 24 -0.29 12.85 0.82
C SER A 24 0.49 11.69 0.22
N VAL A 25 0.07 10.49 0.56
CA VAL A 25 0.63 9.23 0.05
C VAL A 25 -0.51 8.27 -0.28
N GLU A 26 -0.42 7.59 -1.42
CA GLU A 26 -1.31 6.49 -1.80
C GLU A 26 -0.59 5.18 -1.54
N LEU A 27 -1.08 4.44 -0.55
CA LEU A 27 -0.61 3.13 -0.14
C LEU A 27 -1.49 2.05 -0.72
N GLU A 28 -0.87 0.94 -1.08
CA GLU A 28 -1.53 -0.26 -1.54
C GLU A 28 -1.06 -1.45 -0.72
N ALA A 29 -2.00 -2.25 -0.25
CA ALA A 29 -1.75 -3.48 0.48
C ALA A 29 -2.24 -4.68 -0.33
N GLY A 30 -1.34 -5.61 -0.64
CA GLY A 30 -1.66 -6.95 -1.13
C GLY A 30 -1.74 -7.92 0.04
N VAL A 31 -2.79 -8.75 0.07
CA VAL A 31 -3.02 -9.76 1.10
C VAL A 31 -2.70 -11.14 0.52
N PHE A 32 -1.81 -11.89 1.16
CA PHE A 32 -1.33 -13.19 0.71
C PHE A 32 -1.56 -14.25 1.78
N ILE A 33 -1.76 -15.51 1.40
CA ILE A 33 -1.80 -16.62 2.35
C ILE A 33 -0.36 -17.05 2.65
N HIS A 34 0.01 -17.05 3.93
CA HIS A 34 1.36 -17.35 4.37
C HIS A 34 1.80 -18.76 3.94
N GLY A 35 2.99 -18.87 3.34
CA GLY A 35 3.55 -20.14 2.89
C GLY A 35 2.89 -20.73 1.63
N SER A 36 1.98 -20.01 0.98
CA SER A 36 1.40 -20.41 -0.30
C SER A 36 2.45 -20.39 -1.42
N LEU A 37 2.42 -21.39 -2.31
CA LEU A 37 3.20 -21.39 -3.55
C LEU A 37 2.62 -20.43 -4.61
N ASN A 38 1.41 -19.93 -4.40
CA ASN A 38 0.77 -18.96 -5.27
C ASN A 38 1.23 -17.55 -4.87
N GLU A 39 1.95 -16.88 -5.77
CA GLU A 39 2.46 -15.52 -5.58
C GLU A 39 1.40 -14.42 -5.79
N LEU A 40 0.16 -14.79 -6.13
CA LEU A 40 -0.93 -13.83 -6.31
C LEU A 40 -1.62 -13.50 -4.97
N PRO A 41 -1.99 -12.23 -4.75
CA PRO A 41 -2.76 -11.84 -3.57
C PRO A 41 -4.20 -12.38 -3.64
N VAL A 42 -4.79 -12.68 -2.49
CA VAL A 42 -6.22 -13.02 -2.36
C VAL A 42 -7.10 -11.77 -2.28
N ALA A 43 -6.51 -10.63 -1.91
CA ALA A 43 -7.16 -9.33 -1.97
C ALA A 43 -6.11 -8.21 -2.11
N VAL A 44 -6.51 -7.10 -2.74
CA VAL A 44 -5.74 -5.86 -2.79
C VAL A 44 -6.63 -4.73 -2.31
N GLY A 45 -6.05 -3.80 -1.54
CA GLY A 45 -6.72 -2.59 -1.07
C GLY A 45 -5.82 -1.36 -1.21
N ILE A 46 -6.42 -0.24 -1.61
CA ILE A 46 -5.74 1.05 -1.78
C ILE A 46 -6.27 2.05 -0.74
N ARG A 47 -5.36 2.83 -0.15
CA ARG A 47 -5.67 3.88 0.81
C ARG A 47 -4.81 5.11 0.56
N THR A 48 -5.45 6.27 0.53
CA THR A 48 -4.76 7.56 0.53
C THR A 48 -4.70 8.12 1.94
N CYS A 49 -3.49 8.41 2.43
CA CYS A 49 -3.23 9.08 3.70
C CYS A 49 -2.79 10.52 3.44
N VAL A 50 -3.35 11.48 4.18
CA VAL A 50 -3.02 12.91 4.07
C VAL A 50 -2.43 13.37 5.40
N PHE A 51 -1.34 14.12 5.33
CA PHE A 51 -0.67 14.69 6.49
C PHE A 51 -1.25 16.08 6.79
N VAL A 52 -1.78 16.24 8.00
CA VAL A 52 -2.46 17.45 8.45
C VAL A 52 -1.81 17.96 9.73
N GLY A 53 -1.54 19.27 9.78
CA GLY A 53 -1.00 19.91 10.98
C GLY A 53 -2.04 19.92 12.10
N LYS A 54 -1.65 19.46 13.30
CA LYS A 54 -2.54 19.33 14.46
C LYS A 54 -3.24 20.65 14.82
N GLU A 55 -2.49 21.76 14.82
CA GLU A 55 -3.01 23.08 15.17
C GLU A 55 -3.67 23.79 13.98
N SER A 56 -3.01 23.79 12.82
CA SER A 56 -3.48 24.52 11.64
C SER A 56 -4.70 23.88 10.97
N LYS A 57 -4.91 22.57 11.17
CA LYS A 57 -5.89 21.73 10.44
C LYS A 57 -5.75 21.81 8.92
N LYS A 58 -4.58 22.23 8.43
CA LYS A 58 -4.23 22.33 7.01
C LYS A 58 -3.26 21.22 6.62
N GLY A 59 -3.24 20.89 5.33
CA GLY A 59 -2.24 19.97 4.78
C GLY A 59 -0.83 20.47 5.05
N ILE A 60 0.02 19.60 5.57
CA ILE A 60 1.44 19.87 5.82
C ILE A 60 2.31 18.97 4.96
N ASP A 61 3.55 19.37 4.76
CA ASP A 61 4.51 18.52 4.09
C ASP A 61 4.72 17.23 4.90
N ILE A 62 4.86 16.11 4.19
CA ILE A 62 5.22 14.84 4.82
C ILE A 62 6.54 15.05 5.59
N PRO A 63 6.58 14.73 6.90
CA PRO A 63 7.81 14.86 7.69
C PRO A 63 8.98 14.14 7.03
N LYS A 64 10.16 14.75 7.07
CA LYS A 64 11.34 14.30 6.32
C LYS A 64 11.63 12.80 6.50
N GLU A 65 11.72 12.33 7.75
CA GLU A 65 12.00 10.92 8.06
C GLU A 65 10.91 9.98 7.51
N THR A 66 9.64 10.39 7.59
CA THR A 66 8.52 9.62 7.04
C THR A 66 8.60 9.58 5.52
N ARG A 67 8.92 10.70 4.86
CA ARG A 67 9.11 10.76 3.41
C ARG A 67 10.22 9.81 2.97
N GLU A 68 11.39 9.86 3.61
CA GLU A 68 12.53 8.99 3.30
C GLU A 68 12.19 7.50 3.47
N ALA A 69 11.41 7.14 4.48
CA ALA A 69 10.93 5.77 4.66
C ALA A 69 9.94 5.35 3.55
N LEU A 70 8.99 6.23 3.19
CA LEU A 70 8.01 5.97 2.13
C LEU A 70 8.66 5.87 0.74
N GLU A 71 9.74 6.61 0.48
CA GLU A 71 10.51 6.53 -0.76
C GLU A 71 11.12 5.14 -0.98
N LYS A 72 11.52 4.43 0.08
CA LYS A 72 12.02 3.05 -0.02
C LYS A 72 10.93 2.07 -0.47
N LEU A 73 9.66 2.41 -0.24
CA LEU A 73 8.50 1.63 -0.62
C LEU A 73 7.86 2.13 -1.94
N TYR A 74 8.44 3.17 -2.56
CA TYR A 74 7.90 3.77 -3.76
C TYR A 74 8.16 2.88 -4.97
N LYS A 75 7.07 2.27 -5.46
CA LYS A 75 7.03 1.38 -6.60
C LYS A 75 5.72 1.64 -7.34
N PRO A 76 5.66 2.72 -8.16
CA PRO A 76 4.44 3.05 -8.89
C PRO A 76 4.05 1.91 -9.83
N TRP A 77 2.78 1.92 -10.25
CA TRP A 77 2.29 1.00 -11.26
C TRP A 77 3.09 1.10 -12.54
N THR A 78 3.67 -0.03 -12.94
CA THR A 78 4.40 -0.23 -14.19
C THR A 78 3.82 -1.45 -14.90
N ASP A 79 4.15 -1.66 -16.18
CA ASP A 79 3.53 -2.71 -17.00
C ASP A 79 3.90 -4.15 -16.59
N ASP A 80 4.90 -4.31 -15.73
CA ASP A 80 5.31 -5.58 -15.11
C ASP A 80 4.40 -6.02 -13.96
N VAL A 81 3.48 -5.17 -13.48
CA VAL A 81 2.55 -5.55 -12.40
C VAL A 81 1.32 -6.24 -13.01
N PRO A 82 0.94 -7.45 -12.52
CA PRO A 82 -0.14 -8.25 -13.11
C PRO A 82 -1.45 -7.45 -13.31
N PRO A 83 -2.15 -7.60 -14.45
CA PRO A 83 -3.35 -6.84 -14.79
C PRO A 83 -4.46 -6.95 -13.74
N LEU A 84 -4.54 -8.10 -13.05
CA LEU A 84 -5.51 -8.37 -11.97
C LEU A 84 -5.34 -7.47 -10.74
N MET A 85 -4.21 -6.77 -10.62
CA MET A 85 -3.96 -5.89 -9.49
C MET A 85 -4.17 -4.40 -9.83
N LYS A 86 -4.41 -4.03 -11.10
CA LYS A 86 -4.67 -2.64 -11.50
C LYS A 86 -6.07 -2.21 -10.98
N PRO A 87 -6.21 -0.99 -10.42
CA PRO A 87 -7.49 -0.50 -9.88
C PRO A 87 -8.59 -0.35 -10.94
#